data_AF-A9V4F4-F1
#
_entry.id   AF-A9V4F4-F1
#
_cell.length_a   1.000
_cell.length_b   1.000
_cell.length_c   1.000
_cell.angle_alpha   90.00
_cell.angle_beta   90.00
_cell.angle_gamma   90.00
#
_symmetry.space_group_name_H-M   'P 1'
#
loop_
_entity.id
_entity.type
_entity.pdbx_description
1 polymer ?
#
loop_
_entity_poly.entity_id
_entity_poly.type
_entity_poly.pdbx_seq_one_letter_code
_entity_poly.pdbx_strand_id
1 'polypeptide(L)'
;MAASQRSDPSSINVLLMEKISTEAVKTFQAEGFTVRQAVKYSEEELVEAIKDVHIIGVRSKTKLPARVLDAATKLTAIGCFCIGTDQTDLKHAASKGIPVFNAPYANTRSVSELVIAEIIMLARQAGDRSMEIHQGEWNKKSDGCYEVRGKTLGIIGYGHVGSQLSVLAESLGLKMKTGSYLINAARGSCVDIEHVAAALRSGHLAGAAIDVYPKEPAGHTKEWVNVLQGCPNTILTPHIGGSTEEAQASIGREVATKIIAYMDRGSTLGAVNVPEINISARLDEGHSRVVSFHQNTPGVLRDINNIISIANIKSQQLLTNDEVGYLVVDLETVSISEVKEKLEQVPHNIRLRLLFRGPGYVALEPSD
;
A
#
# COMPACT_ATOMS: atom_id res chain seq x y z
N MET A 1 -3.37 -34.52 -22.73
CA MET A 1 -2.30 -33.77 -22.02
C MET A 1 -2.97 -32.70 -21.19
N ALA A 2 -2.51 -32.51 -19.95
CA ALA A 2 -3.28 -32.01 -18.81
C ALA A 2 -3.90 -30.61 -19.02
N ALA A 3 -5.23 -30.54 -18.90
CA ALA A 3 -5.93 -29.29 -18.63
C ALA A 3 -5.39 -28.72 -17.31
N SER A 4 -4.97 -27.46 -17.27
CA SER A 4 -4.40 -26.88 -16.05
C SER A 4 -5.47 -26.81 -14.97
N GLN A 5 -5.45 -27.81 -14.08
CA GLN A 5 -5.78 -27.68 -12.66
C GLN A 5 -5.17 -26.35 -12.16
N ARG A 6 -5.77 -25.68 -11.15
CA ARG A 6 -5.16 -24.55 -10.41
C ARG A 6 -3.66 -24.79 -10.44
N SER A 7 -2.89 -23.95 -11.14
CA SER A 7 -1.44 -24.15 -11.29
C SER A 7 -0.95 -24.54 -9.92
N ASP A 8 -0.45 -25.78 -9.77
CA ASP A 8 -0.13 -26.41 -8.49
C ASP A 8 0.34 -25.31 -7.53
N PRO A 9 -0.36 -25.02 -6.41
CA PRO A 9 -0.04 -23.84 -5.62
C PRO A 9 1.45 -23.76 -5.24
N SER A 10 2.11 -24.91 -5.11
CA SER A 10 3.55 -25.00 -4.87
C SER A 10 4.43 -24.44 -6.00
N SER A 11 3.91 -24.36 -7.23
CA SER A 11 4.57 -23.73 -8.39
C SER A 11 4.56 -22.19 -8.35
N ILE A 12 3.77 -21.59 -7.46
CA ILE A 12 3.69 -20.15 -7.28
C ILE A 12 4.80 -19.69 -6.34
N ASN A 13 5.85 -19.13 -6.94
CA ASN A 13 6.97 -18.51 -6.23
C ASN A 13 6.64 -17.08 -5.76
N VAL A 14 6.73 -16.87 -4.45
CA VAL A 14 6.61 -15.57 -3.79
C VAL A 14 7.98 -15.11 -3.29
N LEU A 15 8.39 -13.89 -3.61
CA LEU A 15 9.59 -13.25 -3.06
C LEU A 15 9.17 -12.08 -2.16
N LEU A 16 9.46 -12.17 -0.87
CA LEU A 16 9.19 -11.11 0.10
C LEU A 16 10.48 -10.41 0.53
N MET A 17 10.60 -9.13 0.21
CA MET A 17 11.76 -8.28 0.50
C MET A 17 11.62 -7.57 1.85
N GLU A 18 12.72 -7.03 2.39
CA GLU A 18 12.72 -6.06 3.51
C GLU A 18 12.12 -6.55 4.84
N LYS A 19 12.24 -7.85 5.13
CA LYS A 19 11.69 -8.47 6.35
C LYS A 19 10.20 -8.17 6.54
N ILE A 20 9.40 -8.45 5.51
CA ILE A 20 7.93 -8.44 5.62
C ILE A 20 7.50 -9.38 6.76
N SER A 21 6.40 -9.01 7.43
CA SER A 21 5.86 -9.73 8.58
C SER A 21 5.71 -11.24 8.30
N THR A 22 6.00 -12.05 9.33
CA THR A 22 5.81 -13.50 9.31
C THR A 22 4.35 -13.88 9.08
N GLU A 23 3.40 -12.99 9.40
CA GLU A 23 1.99 -13.20 9.07
C GLU A 23 1.75 -13.30 7.57
N ALA A 24 2.38 -12.47 6.74
CA ALA A 24 2.27 -12.58 5.28
C ALA A 24 2.83 -13.92 4.78
N VAL A 25 3.95 -14.36 5.35
CA VAL A 25 4.58 -15.65 5.02
C VAL A 25 3.61 -16.79 5.33
N LYS A 26 3.04 -16.82 6.54
CA LYS A 26 2.05 -17.82 6.95
C LYS A 26 0.82 -17.80 6.04
N THR A 27 0.30 -16.61 5.71
CA THR A 27 -0.87 -16.48 4.84
C THR A 27 -0.62 -17.05 3.44
N PHE A 28 0.53 -16.77 2.83
CA PHE A 28 0.87 -17.36 1.52
C PHE A 28 1.20 -18.86 1.59
N GLN A 29 1.88 -19.31 2.65
CA GLN A 29 2.18 -20.73 2.85
C GLN A 29 0.93 -21.55 3.12
N ALA A 30 -0.07 -20.99 3.80
CA ALA A 30 -1.37 -21.62 3.98
C ALA A 30 -2.01 -21.91 2.61
N GLU A 31 -1.93 -20.99 1.65
CA GLU A 31 -2.39 -21.25 0.27
C GLU A 31 -1.52 -22.23 -0.53
N GLY A 32 -0.43 -22.74 0.06
CA GLY A 32 0.50 -23.68 -0.57
C GLY A 32 1.56 -23.02 -1.46
N PHE A 33 1.72 -21.69 -1.40
CA PHE A 33 2.72 -20.99 -2.22
C PHE A 33 4.15 -21.18 -1.69
N THR A 34 5.12 -21.21 -2.61
CA THR A 34 6.54 -21.29 -2.27
C THR A 34 7.08 -19.90 -1.94
N VAL A 35 7.28 -19.62 -0.64
CA VAL A 35 7.70 -18.29 -0.16
C VAL A 35 9.20 -18.24 0.13
N ARG A 36 9.90 -17.30 -0.49
CA ARG A 36 11.30 -16.92 -0.21
C ARG A 36 11.33 -15.53 0.41
N GLN A 37 12.18 -15.34 1.41
CA GLN A 37 12.42 -14.02 2.03
C GLN A 37 13.85 -13.55 1.73
N ALA A 38 13.99 -12.25 1.46
CA ALA A 38 15.29 -11.60 1.34
C ALA A 38 15.27 -10.25 2.04
N VAL A 39 16.39 -9.85 2.64
CA VAL A 39 16.45 -8.57 3.37
C VAL A 39 16.73 -7.41 2.42
N LYS A 40 17.65 -7.61 1.49
CA LYS A 40 18.11 -6.60 0.55
C LYS A 40 18.69 -7.30 -0.68
N TYR A 41 18.38 -6.75 -1.85
CA TYR A 41 19.09 -7.01 -3.09
C TYR A 41 19.56 -5.68 -3.67
N SER A 42 20.71 -5.71 -4.35
CA SER A 42 21.04 -4.74 -5.39
C SER A 42 20.03 -4.84 -6.54
N GLU A 43 20.02 -3.84 -7.42
CA GLU A 43 19.13 -3.88 -8.58
C GLU A 43 19.46 -5.06 -9.50
N GLU A 44 20.75 -5.36 -9.68
CA GLU A 44 21.23 -6.48 -10.50
C GLU A 44 20.80 -7.84 -9.93
N GLU A 45 20.95 -8.03 -8.61
CA GLU A 45 20.48 -9.25 -7.94
C GLU A 45 18.96 -9.39 -8.05
N LEU A 46 18.22 -8.27 -7.93
CA LEU A 46 16.76 -8.28 -8.04
C LEU A 46 16.31 -8.61 -9.46
N VAL A 47 16.98 -8.09 -10.49
CA VAL A 47 16.74 -8.41 -11.90
C VAL A 47 16.90 -9.90 -12.17
N GLU A 48 17.87 -10.56 -11.55
CA GLU A 48 18.03 -12.01 -11.69
C GLU A 48 16.96 -12.77 -10.89
N ALA A 49 16.78 -12.41 -9.63
CA ALA A 49 15.89 -13.10 -8.70
C ALA A 49 14.41 -13.00 -9.09
N ILE A 50 13.99 -11.96 -9.82
CA ILE A 50 12.58 -11.76 -10.18
C ILE A 50 12.11 -12.58 -11.38
N LYS A 51 13.03 -13.19 -12.15
CA LYS A 51 12.71 -13.93 -13.38
C LYS A 51 11.77 -15.11 -13.15
N ASP A 52 11.91 -15.80 -12.02
CA ASP A 52 11.12 -16.98 -11.63
C ASP A 52 9.99 -16.66 -10.63
N VAL A 53 9.77 -15.38 -10.31
CA VAL A 53 8.83 -14.92 -9.28
C VAL A 53 7.46 -14.60 -9.89
N HIS A 54 6.40 -15.09 -9.25
CA HIS A 54 5.02 -14.79 -9.62
C HIS A 54 4.44 -13.65 -8.78
N ILE A 55 4.87 -13.53 -7.53
CA ILE A 55 4.43 -12.49 -6.59
C ILE A 55 5.67 -11.90 -5.92
N ILE A 56 5.83 -10.58 -6.01
CA ILE A 56 6.86 -9.87 -5.24
C ILE A 56 6.21 -8.98 -4.17
N GLY A 57 6.68 -9.11 -2.95
CA GLY A 57 6.35 -8.23 -1.83
C GLY A 57 7.53 -7.31 -1.52
N VAL A 58 7.30 -6.00 -1.46
CA VAL A 58 8.31 -4.99 -1.11
C VAL A 58 7.79 -4.07 -0.01
N ARG A 59 8.67 -3.35 0.67
CA ARG A 59 8.32 -2.22 1.54
C ARG A 59 8.82 -0.92 0.89
N SER A 60 9.33 0.04 1.66
CA SER A 60 9.66 1.38 1.16
C SER A 60 11.03 1.49 0.46
N LYS A 61 11.96 0.56 0.71
CA LYS A 61 13.36 0.65 0.24
C LYS A 61 13.58 -0.03 -1.10
N THR A 62 12.99 -1.20 -1.33
CA THR A 62 13.17 -1.92 -2.60
C THR A 62 12.44 -1.18 -3.71
N LYS A 63 13.19 -0.74 -4.72
CA LYS A 63 12.63 -0.04 -5.88
C LYS A 63 12.29 -1.06 -6.99
N LEU A 64 11.16 -0.86 -7.64
CA LEU A 64 10.70 -1.64 -8.80
C LEU A 64 10.56 -0.71 -10.02
N PRO A 65 11.68 -0.21 -10.58
CA PRO A 65 11.66 0.57 -11.81
C PRO A 65 11.30 -0.32 -13.01
N ALA A 66 10.99 0.32 -14.15
CA ALA A 66 10.67 -0.36 -15.40
C ALA A 66 11.64 -1.50 -15.76
N ARG A 67 12.96 -1.27 -15.61
CA ARG A 67 14.01 -2.27 -15.87
C ARG A 67 13.83 -3.57 -15.07
N VAL A 68 13.49 -3.48 -13.79
CA VAL A 68 13.26 -4.67 -12.94
C VAL A 68 12.00 -5.39 -13.40
N LEU A 69 10.94 -4.64 -13.68
CA LEU A 69 9.67 -5.18 -14.18
C LEU A 69 9.81 -5.78 -15.60
N ASP A 70 10.78 -5.34 -16.39
CA ASP A 70 11.15 -5.90 -17.71
C ASP A 70 11.80 -7.27 -17.62
N ALA A 71 12.60 -7.52 -16.60
CA ALA A 71 13.18 -8.83 -16.35
C ALA A 71 12.16 -9.86 -15.80
N ALA A 72 11.03 -9.37 -15.28
CA ALA A 72 10.06 -10.16 -14.53
C ALA A 72 9.09 -10.94 -15.46
N THR A 73 9.56 -12.04 -16.05
CA THR A 73 8.80 -12.80 -17.06
C THR A 73 7.55 -13.52 -16.53
N LYS A 74 7.49 -13.86 -15.23
CA LYS A 74 6.37 -14.58 -14.61
C LYS A 74 5.53 -13.74 -13.65
N LEU A 75 5.93 -12.50 -13.42
CA LEU A 75 5.36 -11.68 -12.35
C LEU A 75 3.91 -11.35 -12.63
N THR A 76 3.04 -11.76 -11.72
CA THR A 76 1.58 -11.68 -11.85
C THR A 76 0.98 -10.61 -10.94
N ALA A 77 1.56 -10.36 -9.76
CA ALA A 77 1.11 -9.32 -8.83
C ALA A 77 2.27 -8.74 -8.01
N ILE A 78 2.11 -7.49 -7.56
CA ILE A 78 3.03 -6.81 -6.65
C ILE A 78 2.29 -6.43 -5.36
N GLY A 79 2.93 -6.69 -4.23
CA GLY A 79 2.49 -6.21 -2.92
C GLY A 79 3.43 -5.16 -2.35
N CYS A 80 2.95 -3.93 -2.20
CA CYS A 80 3.59 -2.93 -1.36
C CYS A 80 3.10 -3.15 0.08
N PHE A 81 3.91 -3.83 0.90
CA PHE A 81 3.66 -4.08 2.32
C PHE A 81 3.97 -2.83 3.15
N CYS A 82 3.36 -1.72 2.75
CA CYS A 82 3.39 -0.40 3.35
C CYS A 82 2.19 0.41 2.82
N ILE A 83 2.04 1.64 3.31
CA ILE A 83 0.97 2.54 2.88
C ILE A 83 1.31 3.14 1.51
N GLY A 84 2.51 3.71 1.38
CA GLY A 84 3.00 4.32 0.15
C GLY A 84 3.43 3.31 -0.91
N THR A 85 3.43 3.75 -2.17
CA THR A 85 3.73 2.94 -3.35
C THR A 85 4.76 3.61 -4.28
N ASP A 86 5.38 4.71 -3.85
CA ASP A 86 6.33 5.53 -4.62
C ASP A 86 7.57 4.76 -5.11
N GLN A 87 7.87 3.63 -4.47
CA GLN A 87 8.96 2.75 -4.85
C GLN A 87 8.67 1.88 -6.07
N THR A 88 7.43 1.83 -6.57
CA THR A 88 7.00 0.98 -7.67
C THR A 88 6.53 1.82 -8.85
N ASP A 89 7.03 1.52 -10.06
CA ASP A 89 6.53 2.14 -11.28
C ASP A 89 5.13 1.60 -11.62
N LEU A 90 4.12 2.28 -11.09
CA LEU A 90 2.71 1.86 -11.19
C LEU A 90 2.21 1.80 -12.63
N LYS A 91 2.63 2.76 -13.46
CA LYS A 91 2.22 2.85 -14.86
C LYS A 91 2.83 1.72 -15.68
N HIS A 92 4.14 1.50 -15.53
CA HIS A 92 4.80 0.41 -16.23
C HIS A 92 4.25 -0.96 -15.78
N ALA A 93 3.98 -1.15 -14.49
CA ALA A 93 3.32 -2.35 -13.97
C ALA A 93 1.91 -2.54 -14.59
N ALA A 94 1.11 -1.48 -14.69
CA ALA A 94 -0.22 -1.52 -15.29
C ALA A 94 -0.16 -1.90 -16.77
N SER A 95 0.79 -1.32 -17.52
CA SER A 95 1.00 -1.63 -18.95
C SER A 95 1.31 -3.10 -19.25
N LYS A 96 1.74 -3.85 -18.22
CA LYS A 96 2.01 -5.30 -18.25
C LYS A 96 0.91 -6.16 -17.65
N GLY A 97 -0.20 -5.56 -17.21
CA GLY A 97 -1.26 -6.26 -16.51
C GLY A 97 -0.81 -6.81 -15.15
N ILE A 98 0.07 -6.08 -14.45
CA ILE A 98 0.53 -6.41 -13.10
C ILE A 98 -0.15 -5.46 -12.11
N PRO A 99 -1.20 -5.90 -11.39
CA PRO A 99 -1.77 -5.12 -10.31
C PRO A 99 -0.80 -4.96 -9.14
N VAL A 100 -0.84 -3.79 -8.53
CA VAL A 100 -0.08 -3.40 -7.33
C VAL A 100 -1.06 -3.20 -6.18
N PHE A 101 -0.85 -3.89 -5.06
CA PHE A 101 -1.69 -3.80 -3.87
C PHE A 101 -0.92 -3.17 -2.70
N ASN A 102 -1.60 -2.37 -1.88
CA ASN A 102 -1.04 -1.82 -0.64
C ASN A 102 -1.98 -2.04 0.57
N ALA A 103 -1.61 -1.51 1.74
CA ALA A 103 -2.43 -1.55 2.96
C ALA A 103 -2.67 -0.14 3.51
N PRO A 104 -3.59 0.64 2.92
CA PRO A 104 -3.72 2.06 3.20
C PRO A 104 -4.29 2.38 4.59
N TYR A 105 -4.93 1.42 5.26
CA TYR A 105 -5.62 1.64 6.53
C TYR A 105 -5.05 0.86 7.71
N ALA A 106 -4.08 -0.03 7.48
CA ALA A 106 -3.56 -0.95 8.50
C ALA A 106 -2.82 -0.28 9.66
N ASN A 107 -2.41 0.98 9.51
CA ASN A 107 -1.73 1.76 10.54
C ASN A 107 -2.62 2.77 11.28
N THR A 108 -3.93 2.81 10.97
CA THR A 108 -4.87 3.82 11.51
C THR A 108 -4.82 3.89 13.04
N ARG A 109 -4.78 2.71 13.69
CA ARG A 109 -4.74 2.62 15.15
C ARG A 109 -3.42 3.15 15.72
N SER A 110 -2.29 2.70 15.18
CA SER A 110 -0.95 3.09 15.65
C SER A 110 -0.72 4.60 15.56
N VAL A 111 -1.13 5.21 14.44
CA VAL A 111 -1.03 6.68 14.27
C VAL A 111 -1.91 7.40 15.28
N SER A 112 -3.13 6.91 15.52
CA SER A 112 -4.06 7.50 16.49
C SER A 112 -3.50 7.44 17.92
N GLU A 113 -2.90 6.31 18.31
CA GLU A 113 -2.28 6.15 19.62
C GLU A 113 -1.08 7.07 19.81
N LEU A 114 -0.21 7.19 18.79
CA LEU A 114 0.92 8.12 18.82
C LEU A 114 0.45 9.56 19.00
N VAL A 115 -0.52 10.01 18.19
CA VAL A 115 -1.05 11.39 18.28
C VAL A 115 -1.63 11.68 19.67
N ILE A 116 -2.37 10.74 20.26
CA ILE A 116 -2.89 10.92 21.62
C ILE A 116 -1.77 11.01 22.65
N ALA A 117 -0.73 10.17 22.53
CA ALA A 117 0.44 10.25 23.40
C ALA A 117 1.13 11.61 23.26
N GLU A 118 1.36 12.09 22.03
CA GLU A 118 1.99 13.38 21.74
C GLU A 118 1.18 14.56 22.29
N ILE A 119 -0.15 14.55 22.16
CA ILE A 119 -1.03 15.59 22.74
C ILE A 119 -0.78 15.71 24.24
N ILE A 120 -0.74 14.57 24.95
CA ILE A 120 -0.53 14.55 26.40
C ILE A 120 0.90 14.99 26.73
N MET A 121 1.89 14.49 26.00
CA MET A 121 3.31 14.79 26.23
C MET A 121 3.62 16.28 26.02
N LEU A 122 3.10 16.89 24.94
CA LEU A 122 3.27 18.31 24.63
C LEU A 122 2.55 19.19 25.65
N ALA A 123 1.31 18.86 26.03
CA ALA A 123 0.55 19.61 27.02
C ALA A 123 1.23 19.60 28.39
N ARG A 124 2.04 18.58 28.69
CA ARG A 124 2.76 18.42 29.96
C ARG A 124 4.24 18.78 29.87
N GLN A 125 4.73 19.20 28.70
CA GLN A 125 6.16 19.43 28.41
C GLN A 125 7.05 18.24 28.82
N ALA A 126 6.50 17.03 28.79
CA ALA A 126 7.11 15.87 29.43
C ALA A 126 8.36 15.38 28.68
N GLY A 127 8.43 15.60 27.36
CA GLY A 127 9.63 15.32 26.56
C GLY A 127 10.82 16.15 27.02
N ASP A 128 10.64 17.48 27.11
CA ASP A 128 11.66 18.40 27.61
C ASP A 128 12.08 18.05 29.05
N ARG A 129 11.11 17.78 29.94
CA ARG A 129 11.42 17.40 31.34
C ARG A 129 12.23 16.11 31.42
N SER A 130 11.95 15.15 30.54
CA SER A 130 12.72 13.90 30.47
C SER A 130 14.16 14.17 30.02
N MET A 131 14.35 15.00 28.99
CA MET A 131 15.68 15.39 28.50
C MET A 131 16.51 16.12 29.55
N GLU A 132 15.91 17.06 30.28
CA GLU A 132 16.55 17.79 31.38
C GLU A 132 17.06 16.84 32.48
N ILE A 133 16.23 15.90 32.93
CA ILE A 133 16.62 14.91 33.95
C ILE A 133 17.75 14.01 33.45
N HIS A 134 17.72 13.58 32.18
CA HIS A 134 18.84 12.84 31.57
C HIS A 134 20.15 13.64 31.52
N GLN A 135 20.06 14.98 31.53
CA GLN A 135 21.21 15.90 31.58
C GLN A 135 21.58 16.32 33.02
N GLY A 136 20.88 15.79 34.04
CA GLY A 136 21.11 16.11 35.45
C GLY A 136 20.44 17.39 35.94
N GLU A 137 19.55 18.00 35.13
CA GLU A 137 18.77 19.17 35.52
C GLU A 137 17.43 18.76 36.15
N TRP A 138 17.17 19.24 37.37
CA TRP A 138 15.88 19.04 38.04
C TRP A 138 14.99 20.28 37.91
N ASN A 139 14.13 20.30 36.89
CA ASN A 139 13.29 21.45 36.57
C ASN A 139 11.79 21.18 36.85
N LYS A 140 11.44 21.20 38.14
CA LYS A 140 10.06 21.00 38.62
C LYS A 140 9.25 22.29 38.50
N LYS A 141 8.41 22.39 37.47
CA LYS A 141 7.52 23.54 37.22
C LYS A 141 6.11 23.12 36.79
N SER A 142 5.14 23.99 37.05
CA SER A 142 3.74 23.85 36.58
C SER A 142 3.40 24.82 35.45
N ASP A 143 4.18 25.87 35.25
CA ASP A 143 3.89 26.91 34.27
C ASP A 143 3.97 26.36 32.84
N GLY A 144 2.92 26.61 32.06
CA GLY A 144 2.77 26.09 30.70
C GLY A 144 2.47 24.59 30.62
N CYS A 145 2.12 23.94 31.74
CA CYS A 145 1.69 22.54 31.80
C CYS A 145 0.17 22.46 32.05
N TYR A 146 -0.55 21.73 31.21
CA TYR A 146 -2.01 21.70 31.22
C TYR A 146 -2.59 20.27 31.25
N GLU A 147 -3.76 20.13 31.89
CA GLU A 147 -4.64 19.01 31.61
C GLU A 147 -5.25 19.14 30.21
N VAL A 148 -5.29 18.05 29.45
CA VAL A 148 -5.92 18.00 28.13
C VAL A 148 -7.46 17.97 28.22
N ARG A 149 -8.01 17.60 29.38
CA ARG A 149 -9.45 17.63 29.65
C ARG A 149 -10.00 19.05 29.48
N GLY A 150 -11.13 19.16 28.77
CA GLY A 150 -11.80 20.43 28.48
C GLY A 150 -11.10 21.30 27.43
N LYS A 151 -10.06 20.78 26.75
CA LYS A 151 -9.44 21.46 25.61
C LYS A 151 -10.12 21.08 24.30
N THR A 152 -9.94 21.91 23.28
CA THR A 152 -10.46 21.67 21.93
C THR A 152 -9.39 21.00 21.08
N LEU A 153 -9.70 19.83 20.51
CA LEU A 153 -8.89 19.19 19.48
C LEU A 153 -9.44 19.55 18.10
N GLY A 154 -8.62 20.22 17.28
CA GLY A 154 -8.92 20.47 15.87
C GLY A 154 -8.30 19.38 15.00
N ILE A 155 -9.11 18.59 14.30
CA ILE A 155 -8.64 17.56 13.37
C ILE A 155 -8.81 18.07 11.95
N ILE A 156 -7.72 18.11 11.18
CA ILE A 156 -7.70 18.63 9.82
C ILE A 156 -7.39 17.50 8.83
N GLY A 157 -8.37 17.16 7.99
CA GLY A 157 -8.21 16.23 6.87
C GLY A 157 -7.98 17.00 5.57
N TYR A 158 -6.74 17.14 5.13
CA TYR A 158 -6.41 17.88 3.91
C TYR A 158 -6.50 17.02 2.65
N GLY A 159 -7.70 16.97 2.05
CA GLY A 159 -7.88 16.65 0.64
C GLY A 159 -7.53 17.84 -0.28
N HIS A 160 -7.91 17.78 -1.56
CA HIS A 160 -7.67 18.87 -2.53
C HIS A 160 -8.17 20.26 -2.05
N VAL A 161 -9.34 20.30 -1.38
CA VAL A 161 -9.92 21.53 -0.82
C VAL A 161 -9.07 22.13 0.28
N GLY A 162 -8.40 21.29 1.08
CA GLY A 162 -7.50 21.74 2.12
C GLY A 162 -6.37 22.58 1.53
N SER A 163 -5.67 22.05 0.51
CA SER A 163 -4.51 22.75 -0.08
C SER A 163 -4.83 24.18 -0.56
N GLN A 164 -6.01 24.40 -1.16
CA GLN A 164 -6.45 25.74 -1.53
C GLN A 164 -6.83 26.62 -0.33
N LEU A 165 -7.44 26.04 0.70
CA LEU A 165 -7.76 26.75 1.94
C LEU A 165 -6.49 27.25 2.65
N SER A 166 -5.38 26.50 2.62
CA SER A 166 -4.10 26.92 3.22
C SER A 166 -3.57 28.19 2.57
N VAL A 167 -3.53 28.21 1.24
CA VAL A 167 -3.05 29.37 0.46
C VAL A 167 -3.92 30.59 0.74
N LEU A 168 -5.24 30.41 0.81
CA LEU A 168 -6.17 31.49 1.15
C LEU A 168 -6.00 31.96 2.59
N ALA A 169 -5.90 31.06 3.55
CA ALA A 169 -5.71 31.38 4.97
C ALA A 169 -4.42 32.17 5.20
N GLU A 170 -3.32 31.78 4.54
CA GLU A 170 -2.05 32.49 4.57
C GLU A 170 -2.18 33.89 3.94
N SER A 171 -2.80 34.01 2.76
CA SER A 171 -3.02 35.30 2.09
C SER A 171 -3.88 36.28 2.91
N LEU A 172 -4.76 35.74 3.77
CA LEU A 172 -5.62 36.50 4.68
C LEU A 172 -5.00 36.72 6.07
N GLY A 173 -3.77 36.22 6.30
CA GLY A 173 -3.07 36.37 7.58
C GLY A 173 -3.70 35.61 8.75
N LEU A 174 -4.48 34.57 8.48
CA LEU A 174 -5.09 33.73 9.52
C LEU A 174 -4.00 32.95 10.26
N LYS A 175 -4.02 33.02 11.59
CA LYS A 175 -3.07 32.32 12.46
C LYS A 175 -3.77 31.36 13.41
N MET A 176 -3.05 30.35 13.86
CA MET A 176 -3.50 29.49 14.96
C MET A 176 -3.63 30.32 16.24
N LYS A 177 -4.35 29.79 17.24
CA LYS A 177 -4.44 30.46 18.55
C LYS A 177 -3.04 30.51 19.19
N THR A 178 -2.66 31.65 19.74
CA THR A 178 -1.42 31.75 20.54
C THR A 178 -1.46 30.73 21.69
N GLY A 179 -0.35 30.02 21.90
CA GLY A 179 -0.24 28.95 22.90
C GLY A 179 -0.87 27.62 22.47
N SER A 180 -1.28 27.47 21.21
CA SER A 180 -1.75 26.19 20.67
C SER A 180 -0.61 25.24 20.32
N TYR A 181 -0.96 23.99 20.04
CA TYR A 181 -0.03 22.94 19.65
C TYR A 181 -0.34 22.47 18.23
N LEU A 182 0.69 22.03 17.50
CA LEU A 182 0.56 21.46 16.16
C LEU A 182 1.08 20.02 16.13
N ILE A 183 0.35 19.11 15.51
CA ILE A 183 0.79 17.72 15.32
C ILE A 183 0.65 17.36 13.85
N ASN A 184 1.72 16.83 13.22
CA ASN A 184 1.68 16.30 11.87
C ASN A 184 2.29 14.90 11.80
N ALA A 185 1.41 13.90 11.72
CA ALA A 185 1.73 12.49 11.47
C ALA A 185 1.07 11.97 10.18
N ALA A 186 0.78 12.87 9.21
CA ALA A 186 0.04 12.54 8.00
C ALA A 186 0.92 12.54 6.74
N ARG A 187 1.33 13.72 6.25
CA ARG A 187 2.27 13.85 5.11
C ARG A 187 3.26 14.98 5.36
N GLY A 188 4.52 14.78 4.93
CA GLY A 188 5.60 15.74 5.15
C GLY A 188 5.40 17.09 4.45
N SER A 189 4.59 17.14 3.38
CA SER A 189 4.28 18.36 2.64
C SER A 189 3.07 19.14 3.17
N CYS A 190 2.36 18.64 4.20
CA CYS A 190 1.17 19.31 4.72
C CYS A 190 1.48 20.59 5.49
N VAL A 191 2.72 20.79 5.93
CA VAL A 191 3.11 21.88 6.82
C VAL A 191 4.44 22.46 6.35
N ASP A 192 4.53 23.79 6.32
CA ASP A 192 5.80 24.48 6.15
C ASP A 192 6.59 24.47 7.48
N ILE A 193 7.65 23.67 7.49
CA ILE A 193 8.49 23.45 8.68
C ILE A 193 9.27 24.70 9.13
N GLU A 194 9.57 25.63 8.22
CA GLU A 194 10.26 26.88 8.57
C GLU A 194 9.33 27.80 9.35
N HIS A 195 8.08 27.91 8.90
CA HIS A 195 7.05 28.69 9.59
C HIS A 195 6.69 28.09 10.96
N VAL A 196 6.67 26.75 11.07
CA VAL A 196 6.50 26.10 12.38
C VAL A 196 7.67 26.42 13.32
N ALA A 197 8.91 26.31 12.84
CA ALA A 197 10.09 26.65 13.65
C ALA A 197 10.05 28.10 14.13
N ALA A 198 9.68 29.05 13.26
CA ALA A 198 9.51 30.46 13.62
C ALA A 198 8.39 30.67 14.66
N ALA A 199 7.25 29.97 14.51
CA ALA A 199 6.14 30.05 15.44
C ALA A 199 6.47 29.46 16.83
N LEU A 200 7.27 28.38 16.88
CA LEU A 200 7.77 27.80 18.13
C LEU A 200 8.76 28.74 18.82
N ARG A 201 9.74 29.27 18.08
CA ARG A 201 10.77 30.17 18.62
C ARG A 201 10.21 31.50 19.10
N SER A 202 9.15 32.01 18.45
CA SER A 202 8.43 33.21 18.88
C SER A 202 7.47 32.97 20.06
N GLY A 203 7.23 31.71 20.45
CA GLY A 203 6.28 31.34 21.49
C GLY A 203 4.81 31.43 21.06
N HIS A 204 4.53 31.64 19.76
CA HIS A 204 3.18 31.61 19.24
C HIS A 204 2.57 30.20 19.32
N LEU A 205 3.36 29.18 18.96
CA LEU A 205 3.03 27.79 19.26
C LEU A 205 3.69 27.39 20.58
N ALA A 206 2.93 26.74 21.45
CA ALA A 206 3.43 26.23 22.74
C ALA A 206 4.21 24.92 22.59
N GLY A 207 4.14 24.26 21.43
CA GLY A 207 4.87 23.04 21.12
C GLY A 207 4.37 22.40 19.82
N ALA A 208 5.13 21.45 19.29
CA ALA A 208 4.74 20.70 18.11
C ALA A 208 5.25 19.26 18.14
N ALA A 209 4.51 18.33 17.53
CA ALA A 209 4.98 16.99 17.25
C ALA A 209 4.97 16.73 15.74
N ILE A 210 6.10 16.32 15.18
CA ILE A 210 6.27 16.12 13.74
C ILE A 210 6.89 14.73 13.52
N ASP A 211 6.16 13.89 12.78
CA ASP A 211 6.63 12.54 12.41
C ASP A 211 7.11 12.46 10.96
N VAL A 212 6.60 13.33 10.09
CA VAL A 212 6.82 13.30 8.65
C VAL A 212 7.38 14.62 8.14
N TYR A 213 8.29 14.57 7.16
CA TYR A 213 9.08 15.72 6.73
C TYR A 213 9.09 15.86 5.20
N PRO A 214 9.26 17.08 4.64
CA PRO A 214 9.38 17.26 3.19
C PRO A 214 10.54 16.46 2.57
N LYS A 215 11.64 16.30 3.32
CA LYS A 215 12.80 15.51 2.92
C LYS A 215 13.25 14.59 4.06
N GLU A 216 13.14 13.30 3.80
CA GLU A 216 13.47 12.24 4.76
C GLU A 216 14.70 11.44 4.30
N PRO A 217 15.49 10.90 5.23
CA PRO A 217 16.61 10.04 4.89
C PRO A 217 16.12 8.67 4.39
N ALA A 218 16.86 8.05 3.45
CA ALA A 218 16.52 6.72 2.92
C ALA A 218 16.69 5.58 3.94
N GLY A 219 17.31 5.86 5.09
CA GLY A 219 17.55 4.91 6.15
C GLY A 219 18.15 5.58 7.38
N HIS A 220 18.61 4.75 8.32
CA HIS A 220 19.23 5.23 9.55
C HIS A 220 20.48 6.07 9.25
N THR A 221 20.52 7.29 9.78
CA THR A 221 21.65 8.21 9.66
C THR A 221 21.75 9.10 10.89
N LYS A 222 22.94 9.63 11.16
CA LYS A 222 23.18 10.68 12.16
C LYS A 222 23.32 12.07 11.54
N GLU A 223 23.28 12.17 10.22
CA GLU A 223 23.57 13.40 9.46
C GLU A 223 22.30 14.14 9.04
N TRP A 224 21.12 13.68 9.45
CA TRP A 224 19.87 14.36 9.14
C TRP A 224 19.71 15.63 9.98
N VAL A 225 19.64 16.77 9.30
CA VAL A 225 19.49 18.10 9.90
C VAL A 225 18.13 18.67 9.52
N ASN A 226 17.46 19.28 10.49
CA ASN A 226 16.16 19.92 10.30
C ASN A 226 16.03 21.17 11.18
N VAL A 227 15.35 22.21 10.68
CA VAL A 227 15.18 23.50 11.37
C VAL A 227 14.39 23.41 12.68
N LEU A 228 13.60 22.34 12.85
CA LEU A 228 12.87 22.04 14.08
C LEU A 228 13.77 21.48 15.19
N GLN A 229 14.97 20.98 14.86
CA GLN A 229 15.91 20.50 15.86
C GLN A 229 16.32 21.66 16.80
N GLY A 230 16.18 21.44 18.11
CA GLY A 230 16.44 22.45 19.12
C GLY A 230 15.31 23.47 19.34
N CYS A 231 14.17 23.35 18.67
CA CYS A 231 12.99 24.15 19.01
C CYS A 231 12.41 23.72 20.38
N PRO A 232 11.84 24.65 21.17
CA PRO A 232 11.28 24.36 22.48
C PRO A 232 10.06 23.43 22.38
N ASN A 233 9.85 22.56 23.38
CA ASN A 233 8.69 21.67 23.50
C ASN A 233 8.30 21.00 22.18
N THR A 234 9.28 20.40 21.51
CA THR A 234 9.13 19.80 20.18
C THR A 234 9.44 18.31 20.24
N ILE A 235 8.50 17.49 19.74
CA ILE A 235 8.68 16.04 19.60
C ILE A 235 8.95 15.76 18.12
N LEU A 236 10.11 15.17 17.82
CA LEU A 236 10.49 14.79 16.46
C LEU A 236 10.63 13.27 16.41
N THR A 237 9.76 12.64 15.64
CA THR A 237 9.81 11.19 15.43
C THR A 237 10.19 10.88 13.97
N PRO A 238 10.92 9.77 13.70
CA PRO A 238 11.48 9.51 12.38
C PRO A 238 10.53 8.68 11.50
N HIS A 239 9.33 9.20 11.21
CA HIS A 239 8.31 8.56 10.39
C HIS A 239 7.89 7.18 10.92
N ILE A 240 7.50 7.14 12.18
CA ILE A 240 7.14 5.91 12.91
C ILE A 240 5.67 5.84 13.30
N GLY A 241 4.81 6.78 12.88
CA GLY A 241 3.39 6.78 13.25
C GLY A 241 2.67 5.47 12.97
N GLY A 242 3.01 4.79 11.87
CA GLY A 242 2.49 3.45 11.54
C GLY A 242 3.40 2.27 11.86
N SER A 243 4.54 2.49 12.51
CA SER A 243 5.62 1.51 12.64
C SER A 243 5.51 0.72 13.95
N THR A 244 4.43 -0.06 14.10
CA THR A 244 4.25 -1.01 15.21
C THR A 244 4.17 -2.46 14.72
N GLU A 245 4.40 -3.43 15.60
CA GLU A 245 4.35 -4.86 15.23
C GLU A 245 2.94 -5.27 14.77
N GLU A 246 1.90 -4.74 15.43
CA GLU A 246 0.50 -4.97 15.08
C GLU A 246 0.17 -4.41 13.69
N ALA A 247 0.66 -3.21 13.37
CA ALA A 247 0.50 -2.63 12.05
C ALA A 247 1.24 -3.46 10.99
N GLN A 248 2.48 -3.91 11.25
CA GLN A 248 3.21 -4.79 10.33
C GLN A 248 2.49 -6.13 10.12
N ALA A 249 1.93 -6.73 11.18
CA ALA A 249 1.11 -7.94 11.08
C ALA A 249 -0.19 -7.71 10.28
N SER A 250 -0.87 -6.57 10.49
CA SER A 250 -2.08 -6.22 9.75
C SER A 250 -1.78 -5.97 8.27
N ILE A 251 -0.72 -5.23 7.96
CA ILE A 251 -0.25 -4.98 6.59
C ILE A 251 0.06 -6.32 5.91
N GLY A 252 0.78 -7.20 6.62
CA GLY A 252 1.13 -8.54 6.15
C GLY A 252 -0.10 -9.33 5.70
N ARG A 253 -1.12 -9.41 6.56
CA ARG A 253 -2.36 -10.12 6.26
C ARG A 253 -3.18 -9.45 5.16
N GLU A 254 -3.33 -8.13 5.21
CA GLU A 254 -4.17 -7.38 4.27
C GLU A 254 -3.65 -7.51 2.83
N VAL A 255 -2.37 -7.22 2.60
CA VAL A 255 -1.79 -7.27 1.25
C VAL A 255 -1.76 -8.71 0.72
N ALA A 256 -1.37 -9.68 1.56
CA ALA A 256 -1.38 -11.09 1.17
C ALA A 256 -2.79 -11.55 0.76
N THR A 257 -3.81 -11.19 1.55
CA THR A 257 -5.22 -11.53 1.25
C THR A 257 -5.69 -10.93 -0.07
N LYS A 258 -5.36 -9.66 -0.36
CA LYS A 258 -5.70 -9.02 -1.64
C LYS A 258 -5.05 -9.74 -2.82
N ILE A 259 -3.77 -10.08 -2.69
CA ILE A 259 -3.04 -10.83 -3.73
C ILE A 259 -3.64 -12.22 -3.92
N ILE A 260 -3.94 -12.95 -2.85
CA ILE A 260 -4.58 -14.27 -2.93
C ILE A 260 -5.95 -14.16 -3.62
N ALA A 261 -6.76 -13.16 -3.27
CA ALA A 261 -8.04 -12.92 -3.93
C ALA A 261 -7.88 -12.64 -5.44
N TYR A 262 -6.84 -11.92 -5.84
CA TYR A 262 -6.49 -11.73 -7.25
C TYR A 262 -6.01 -13.03 -7.92
N MET A 263 -5.17 -13.80 -7.24
CA MET A 263 -4.65 -15.07 -7.77
C MET A 263 -5.76 -16.10 -7.95
N ASP A 264 -6.70 -16.21 -7.01
CA ASP A 264 -7.72 -17.24 -7.04
C ASP A 264 -8.97 -16.85 -7.82
N ARG A 265 -9.35 -15.56 -7.79
CA ARG A 265 -10.65 -15.10 -8.31
C ARG A 265 -10.55 -14.02 -9.37
N GLY A 266 -9.39 -13.39 -9.55
CA GLY A 266 -9.24 -12.21 -10.42
C GLY A 266 -9.79 -10.92 -9.78
N SER A 267 -9.95 -10.86 -8.46
CA SER A 267 -10.38 -9.61 -7.81
C SER A 267 -9.22 -8.60 -7.83
N THR A 268 -9.45 -7.40 -8.35
CA THR A 268 -8.48 -6.29 -8.30
C THR A 268 -8.88 -5.23 -7.28
N LEU A 269 -9.82 -5.53 -6.39
CA LEU A 269 -10.23 -4.64 -5.30
C LEU A 269 -9.02 -4.23 -4.45
N GLY A 270 -8.81 -2.92 -4.29
CA GLY A 270 -7.69 -2.34 -3.56
C GLY A 270 -6.37 -2.31 -4.34
N ALA A 271 -6.38 -2.60 -5.65
CA ALA A 271 -5.24 -2.35 -6.52
C ALA A 271 -5.11 -0.84 -6.80
N VAL A 272 -3.88 -0.31 -6.79
CA VAL A 272 -3.64 1.13 -6.89
C VAL A 272 -3.33 1.61 -8.31
N ASN A 273 -3.16 0.71 -9.27
CA ASN A 273 -2.67 1.02 -10.62
C ASN A 273 -3.52 0.45 -11.76
N VAL A 274 -4.54 -0.35 -11.47
CA VAL A 274 -5.43 -0.96 -12.47
C VAL A 274 -6.90 -0.80 -12.06
N PRO A 275 -7.87 -1.00 -12.97
CA PRO A 275 -9.28 -0.89 -12.63
C PRO A 275 -9.70 -1.86 -11.51
N GLU A 276 -10.49 -1.38 -10.55
CA GLU A 276 -10.88 -2.13 -9.36
C GLU A 276 -12.19 -2.90 -9.56
N ILE A 277 -12.11 -4.20 -9.80
CA ILE A 277 -13.27 -5.11 -9.85
C ILE A 277 -13.27 -5.98 -8.59
N ASN A 278 -14.37 -5.89 -7.83
CA ASN A 278 -14.59 -6.78 -6.69
C ASN A 278 -15.28 -8.06 -7.15
N ILE A 279 -14.66 -9.21 -6.85
CA ILE A 279 -15.27 -10.51 -7.10
C ILE A 279 -15.37 -11.29 -5.81
N SER A 280 -16.53 -11.18 -5.18
CA SER A 280 -16.86 -11.90 -3.95
C SER A 280 -17.19 -13.37 -4.21
N ALA A 281 -17.96 -13.65 -5.27
CA ALA A 281 -18.43 -14.98 -5.60
C ALA A 281 -17.29 -15.91 -6.06
N ARG A 282 -17.27 -17.11 -5.49
CA ARG A 282 -16.46 -18.22 -5.99
C ARG A 282 -16.99 -18.65 -7.36
N LEU A 283 -16.11 -19.22 -8.17
CA LEU A 283 -16.49 -19.82 -9.43
C LEU A 283 -17.29 -21.10 -9.16
N ASP A 284 -18.42 -21.24 -9.84
CA ASP A 284 -19.25 -22.43 -9.76
C ASP A 284 -18.52 -23.65 -10.32
N GLU A 285 -18.92 -24.83 -9.85
CA GLU A 285 -18.48 -26.08 -10.47
C GLU A 285 -18.97 -26.13 -11.92
N GLY A 286 -18.17 -26.71 -12.82
CA GLY A 286 -18.50 -26.75 -14.26
C GLY A 286 -18.26 -25.43 -15.01
N HIS A 287 -17.81 -24.37 -14.33
CA HIS A 287 -17.56 -23.06 -14.94
C HIS A 287 -16.07 -22.75 -15.03
N SER A 288 -15.75 -21.80 -15.91
CA SER A 288 -14.42 -21.22 -16.06
C SER A 288 -14.51 -19.71 -15.99
N ARG A 289 -13.44 -19.07 -15.53
CA ARG A 289 -13.33 -17.61 -15.48
C ARG A 289 -12.18 -17.14 -16.35
N VAL A 290 -12.51 -16.27 -17.30
CA VAL A 290 -11.56 -15.54 -18.13
C VAL A 290 -11.27 -14.22 -17.46
N VAL A 291 -10.00 -13.92 -17.29
CA VAL A 291 -9.51 -12.66 -16.74
C VAL A 291 -8.53 -12.06 -17.74
N SER A 292 -8.80 -10.86 -18.25
CA SER A 292 -7.97 -10.23 -19.28
C SER A 292 -7.70 -8.77 -18.99
N PHE A 293 -6.42 -8.42 -18.95
CA PHE A 293 -5.98 -7.04 -19.16
C PHE A 293 -5.77 -6.80 -20.64
N HIS A 294 -6.23 -5.66 -21.14
CA HIS A 294 -6.08 -5.27 -22.53
C HIS A 294 -5.88 -3.77 -22.68
N GLN A 295 -5.33 -3.32 -23.81
CA GLN A 295 -5.27 -1.90 -24.11
C GLN A 295 -6.68 -1.39 -24.44
N ASN A 296 -6.94 -0.11 -24.13
CA ASN A 296 -8.23 0.54 -24.40
C ASN A 296 -8.37 0.93 -25.87
N THR A 297 -8.55 -0.07 -26.74
CA THR A 297 -8.70 0.12 -28.19
C THR A 297 -10.12 -0.25 -28.64
N PRO A 298 -10.75 0.55 -29.53
CA PRO A 298 -12.07 0.21 -30.06
C PRO A 298 -12.08 -1.15 -30.76
N GLY A 299 -13.07 -1.99 -30.44
CA GLY A 299 -13.23 -3.31 -31.05
C GLY A 299 -12.71 -4.48 -30.21
N VAL A 300 -11.82 -4.24 -29.22
CA VAL A 300 -11.23 -5.32 -28.41
C VAL A 300 -12.27 -6.20 -27.71
N LEU A 301 -13.34 -5.61 -27.17
CA LEU A 301 -14.43 -6.39 -26.56
C LEU A 301 -15.22 -7.23 -27.56
N ARG A 302 -15.42 -6.73 -28.77
CA ARG A 302 -16.10 -7.51 -29.83
C ARG A 302 -15.25 -8.73 -30.18
N ASP A 303 -13.93 -8.53 -30.31
CA ASP A 303 -13.01 -9.60 -30.67
C ASP A 303 -12.94 -10.66 -29.56
N ILE A 304 -12.86 -10.23 -28.30
CA ILE A 304 -12.93 -11.13 -27.13
C ILE A 304 -14.29 -11.86 -27.10
N ASN A 305 -15.41 -11.13 -27.18
CA ASN A 305 -16.76 -11.70 -27.11
C ASN A 305 -17.01 -12.74 -28.21
N ASN A 306 -16.52 -12.51 -29.43
CA ASN A 306 -16.62 -13.47 -30.53
C ASN A 306 -15.84 -14.77 -30.27
N ILE A 307 -14.75 -14.70 -29.49
CA ILE A 307 -13.95 -15.88 -29.15
C ILE A 307 -14.62 -16.67 -28.02
N ILE A 308 -15.15 -15.98 -27.01
CA ILE A 308 -15.78 -16.63 -25.85
C ILE A 308 -17.22 -17.07 -26.10
N SER A 309 -17.82 -16.71 -27.25
CA SER A 309 -19.21 -17.07 -27.62
C SER A 309 -19.43 -18.58 -27.84
N ILE A 310 -18.41 -19.42 -27.62
CA ILE A 310 -18.54 -20.87 -27.64
C ILE A 310 -19.30 -21.44 -26.43
N ALA A 311 -19.53 -20.62 -25.40
CA ALA A 311 -20.25 -20.97 -24.19
C ALA A 311 -21.14 -19.81 -23.72
N ASN A 312 -22.14 -20.10 -22.90
CA ASN A 312 -22.96 -19.08 -22.27
C ASN A 312 -22.12 -18.25 -21.29
N ILE A 313 -22.34 -16.94 -21.30
CA ILE A 313 -21.75 -16.00 -20.35
C ILE A 313 -22.69 -15.88 -19.15
N LYS A 314 -22.23 -16.35 -17.99
CA LYS A 314 -22.98 -16.23 -16.74
C LYS A 314 -22.85 -14.84 -16.14
N SER A 315 -21.64 -14.29 -16.16
CA SER A 315 -21.36 -12.93 -15.68
C SER A 315 -20.23 -12.31 -16.48
N GLN A 316 -20.29 -11.00 -16.66
CA GLN A 316 -19.25 -10.22 -17.31
C GLN A 316 -19.13 -8.87 -16.63
N GLN A 317 -17.91 -8.50 -16.25
CA GLN A 317 -17.58 -7.21 -15.65
C GLN A 317 -16.38 -6.63 -16.37
N LEU A 318 -16.48 -5.35 -16.72
CA LEU A 318 -15.41 -4.59 -17.34
C LEU A 318 -15.30 -3.24 -16.64
N LEU A 319 -14.07 -2.86 -16.29
CA LEU A 319 -13.72 -1.50 -15.97
C LEU A 319 -12.46 -1.11 -16.74
N THR A 320 -12.31 0.18 -16.97
CA THR A 320 -11.17 0.77 -17.69
C THR A 320 -10.67 1.98 -16.92
N ASN A 321 -9.38 2.23 -16.96
CA ASN A 321 -8.75 3.48 -16.53
C ASN A 321 -7.90 4.04 -17.67
N ASP A 322 -7.09 5.08 -17.41
CA ASP A 322 -6.26 5.71 -18.44
C ASP A 322 -5.22 4.76 -19.07
N GLU A 323 -4.81 3.71 -18.34
CA GLU A 323 -3.72 2.82 -18.75
C GLU A 323 -4.24 1.54 -19.42
N VAL A 324 -5.24 0.87 -18.82
CA VAL A 324 -5.71 -0.47 -19.25
C VAL A 324 -7.21 -0.68 -19.05
N GLY A 325 -7.75 -1.65 -19.79
CA GLY A 325 -9.04 -2.27 -19.51
C GLY A 325 -8.84 -3.61 -18.79
N TYR A 326 -9.75 -3.91 -17.87
CA TYR A 326 -9.77 -5.16 -17.12
C TYR A 326 -11.12 -5.84 -17.23
N LEU A 327 -11.14 -6.97 -17.92
CA LEU A 327 -12.32 -7.76 -18.20
C LEU A 327 -12.28 -9.06 -17.38
N VAL A 328 -13.41 -9.37 -16.74
CA VAL A 328 -13.64 -10.64 -16.09
C VAL A 328 -14.94 -11.24 -16.60
N VAL A 329 -14.88 -12.50 -17.06
CA VAL A 329 -16.02 -13.22 -17.61
C VAL A 329 -16.11 -14.62 -17.01
N ASP A 330 -17.30 -14.99 -16.54
CA ASP A 330 -17.63 -16.36 -16.14
C ASP A 330 -18.38 -17.06 -17.27
N LEU A 331 -17.86 -18.22 -17.68
CA LEU A 331 -18.40 -19.04 -18.76
C LEU A 331 -18.92 -20.37 -18.21
N GLU A 332 -20.07 -20.82 -18.73
CA GLU A 332 -20.69 -22.11 -18.40
C GLU A 332 -19.99 -23.28 -19.13
N THR A 333 -18.68 -23.41 -18.95
CA THR A 333 -17.88 -24.50 -19.51
C THR A 333 -16.57 -24.69 -18.75
N VAL A 334 -16.07 -25.93 -18.72
CA VAL A 334 -14.73 -26.27 -18.21
C VAL A 334 -13.68 -26.42 -19.32
N SER A 335 -14.13 -26.54 -20.58
CA SER A 335 -13.25 -26.80 -21.72
C SER A 335 -12.99 -25.51 -22.49
N ILE A 336 -11.91 -24.82 -22.14
CA ILE A 336 -11.55 -23.53 -22.76
C ILE A 336 -10.12 -23.50 -23.30
N SER A 337 -9.48 -24.64 -23.51
CA SER A 337 -8.12 -24.71 -24.07
C SER A 337 -8.06 -23.99 -25.43
N GLU A 338 -9.06 -24.21 -26.29
CA GLU A 338 -9.16 -23.54 -27.58
C GLU A 338 -9.48 -22.03 -27.45
N VAL A 339 -10.27 -21.65 -26.45
CA VAL A 339 -10.56 -20.24 -26.13
C VAL A 339 -9.29 -19.55 -25.64
N LYS A 340 -8.48 -20.22 -24.82
CA LYS A 340 -7.19 -19.71 -24.34
C LYS A 340 -6.30 -19.33 -25.51
N GLU A 341 -6.05 -20.28 -26.40
CA GLU A 341 -5.16 -20.09 -27.55
C GLU A 341 -5.64 -18.93 -28.44
N LYS A 342 -6.95 -18.83 -28.69
CA LYS A 342 -7.53 -17.72 -29.46
C LYS A 342 -7.43 -16.39 -28.73
N LEU A 343 -7.72 -16.35 -27.43
CA LEU A 343 -7.63 -15.13 -26.62
C LEU A 343 -6.20 -14.61 -26.48
N GLU A 344 -5.20 -15.50 -26.40
CA GLU A 344 -3.78 -15.14 -26.39
C GLU A 344 -3.34 -14.47 -27.71
N GLN A 345 -4.03 -14.75 -28.81
CA GLN A 345 -3.76 -14.17 -30.13
C GLN A 345 -4.54 -12.86 -30.37
N VAL A 346 -5.44 -12.45 -29.47
CA VAL A 346 -6.18 -11.20 -29.61
C VAL A 346 -5.21 -10.01 -29.62
N PRO A 347 -5.18 -9.20 -30.68
CA PRO A 347 -4.38 -7.99 -30.70
C PRO A 347 -4.71 -7.11 -29.50
N HIS A 348 -3.71 -6.46 -28.92
CA HIS A 348 -3.87 -5.56 -27.77
C HIS A 348 -4.26 -6.24 -26.44
N ASN A 349 -4.29 -7.58 -26.37
CA ASN A 349 -4.31 -8.29 -25.10
C ASN A 349 -2.96 -8.09 -24.40
N ILE A 350 -3.00 -7.61 -23.16
CA ILE A 350 -1.82 -7.37 -22.34
C ILE A 350 -1.49 -8.62 -21.53
N ARG A 351 -2.51 -9.21 -20.92
CA ARG A 351 -2.36 -10.40 -20.09
C ARG A 351 -3.67 -11.15 -19.96
N LEU A 352 -3.62 -12.45 -20.21
CA LEU A 352 -4.72 -13.38 -20.03
C LEU A 352 -4.45 -14.34 -18.87
N ARG A 353 -5.45 -14.57 -18.04
CA ARG A 353 -5.47 -15.66 -17.05
C ARG A 353 -6.80 -16.40 -17.14
N LEU A 354 -6.72 -17.71 -17.00
CA LEU A 354 -7.88 -18.57 -16.95
C LEU A 354 -7.91 -19.26 -15.59
N LEU A 355 -9.04 -19.12 -14.91
CA LEU A 355 -9.26 -19.67 -13.58
C LEU A 355 -10.32 -20.77 -13.68
N PHE A 356 -10.09 -21.85 -12.97
CA PHE A 356 -10.90 -23.07 -13.04
C PHE A 356 -11.16 -23.64 -11.66
N ARG A 357 -12.30 -24.29 -11.52
CA ARG A 357 -12.59 -25.18 -10.39
C ARG A 357 -12.76 -26.61 -10.90
N GLY A 358 -11.66 -27.36 -10.95
CA GLY A 358 -11.65 -28.78 -11.33
C GLY A 358 -11.66 -29.75 -10.12
N PRO A 359 -11.79 -31.07 -10.35
CA PRO A 359 -11.68 -32.08 -9.29
C PRO A 359 -10.33 -31.97 -8.56
N GLY A 360 -10.35 -31.85 -7.23
CA GLY A 360 -9.15 -31.62 -6.40
C GLY A 360 -8.95 -30.18 -5.94
N TYR A 361 -9.89 -29.27 -6.21
CA TYR A 361 -9.92 -27.94 -5.57
C TYR A 361 -10.18 -28.08 -4.07
N VAL A 362 -9.12 -28.16 -3.28
CA VAL A 362 -9.18 -28.04 -1.81
C VAL A 362 -9.16 -26.54 -1.50
N ALA A 363 -10.34 -25.97 -1.24
CA ALA A 363 -10.37 -24.74 -0.45
C ALA A 363 -9.93 -25.16 0.95
N LEU A 364 -8.85 -24.58 1.48
CA LEU A 364 -8.76 -24.50 2.93
C LEU A 364 -10.00 -23.74 3.37
N GLU A 365 -10.87 -24.39 4.14
CA GLU A 365 -11.97 -23.69 4.76
C GLU A 365 -11.38 -22.53 5.58
N PRO A 366 -12.00 -21.33 5.57
CA PRO A 366 -11.64 -20.31 6.54
C PRO A 366 -11.77 -20.98 7.91
N SER A 367 -10.68 -21.05 8.67
CA SER A 367 -10.77 -21.38 10.08
C SER A 367 -11.64 -20.31 10.72
N ASP A 368 -12.83 -20.71 11.18
CA ASP A 368 -13.78 -19.88 11.93
C ASP A 368 -13.13 -19.07 13.06
#